data_AF-A0A7J9UYU7-F1
#
_entry.id   AF-A0A7J9UYU7-F1
#
_cell.length_a   1.000
_cell.length_b   1.000
_cell.length_c   1.000
_cell.angle_alpha   90.00
_cell.angle_beta   90.00
_cell.angle_gamma   90.00
#
_symmetry.space_group_name_H-M   'P 1'
#
loop_
_entity.id
_entity.type
_entity.pdbx_description
1 polymer ?
#
loop_
_entity_poly.entity_id
_entity_poly.type
_entity_poly.pdbx_seq_one_letter_code
_entity_poly.pdbx_strand_id
1 'polypeptide(L)' 'VLRESGFAVARAEGARRLYSVAPGPLHEVDAWLEQFRHIWDQPLDALATELARSKRQRRTRGPVNHQQLAPEEQP' A
#
# COMPACT_ATOMS: atom_id res chain seq x y z
N VAL A 1 -1.61 0.56 -20.34
CA VAL A 1 -0.53 1.34 -19.69
C VAL A 1 0.54 0.45 -19.05
N LEU A 2 0.40 -0.10 -17.84
CA LEU A 2 1.51 -0.81 -17.16
C LEU A 2 2.15 -2.00 -17.92
N ARG A 3 1.34 -2.78 -18.64
CA ARG A 3 1.84 -3.86 -19.51
C ARG A 3 2.48 -3.33 -20.79
N GLU A 4 1.96 -2.23 -21.33
CA GLU A 4 2.46 -1.58 -22.55
C GLU A 4 3.78 -0.85 -22.29
N SER A 5 3.97 -0.32 -21.07
CA SER A 5 5.23 0.28 -20.62
C SER A 5 6.22 -0.72 -20.05
N GLY A 6 5.96 -2.03 -20.15
CA GLY A 6 6.89 -3.10 -19.75
C GLY A 6 6.96 -3.38 -18.25
N PHE A 7 6.31 -2.60 -17.39
CA PHE A 7 6.33 -2.77 -15.92
C PHE A 7 5.54 -3.98 -15.42
N ALA A 8 4.65 -4.55 -16.23
CA ALA A 8 3.87 -5.73 -15.85
C ALA A 8 3.85 -6.78 -16.96
N VAL A 9 4.16 -8.02 -16.61
CA VAL A 9 4.00 -9.19 -17.48
C VAL A 9 2.64 -9.82 -17.15
N ALA A 10 1.85 -10.11 -18.18
CA ALA A 10 0.60 -10.83 -18.04
C ALA A 10 0.77 -12.27 -18.56
N ARG A 11 0.53 -13.26 -17.70
CA ARG A 11 0.44 -14.66 -18.09
C ARG A 11 -1.02 -15.11 -18.03
N ALA A 12 -1.51 -15.67 -19.13
CA ALA A 12 -2.82 -16.30 -19.14
C ALA A 12 -2.74 -17.69 -18.50
N GLU A 13 -3.62 -17.97 -17.56
CA GLU A 13 -3.76 -19.25 -16.90
C GLU A 13 -5.24 -19.67 -16.95
N GLY A 14 -5.60 -20.40 -18.00
CA GLY A 14 -7.00 -20.75 -18.32
C GLY A 14 -7.87 -19.50 -18.49
N ALA A 15 -8.94 -19.39 -17.70
CA ALA A 15 -9.84 -18.22 -17.70
C ALA A 15 -9.31 -17.04 -16.86
N ARG A 16 -8.14 -17.17 -16.22
CA ARG A 16 -7.56 -16.15 -15.32
C ARG A 16 -6.34 -15.49 -15.96
N ARG A 17 -6.10 -14.23 -15.61
CA ARG A 17 -4.89 -13.49 -16.00
C ARG A 17 -4.08 -13.20 -14.74
N LEU A 18 -2.89 -13.76 -14.66
CA LEU A 18 -1.92 -13.44 -13.62
C LEU A 18 -1.05 -12.29 -14.11
N TYR A 19 -0.93 -11.26 -13.29
CA TYR A 19 -0.07 -10.11 -13.57
C TYR A 19 1.08 -10.12 -12.57
N SER A 20 2.31 -10.18 -13.09
CA SER A 20 3.52 -10.05 -12.29
C SER A 20 4.25 -8.78 -12.68
N VAL A 21 4.78 -8.08 -11.69
CA VAL A 21 5.61 -6.89 -11.94
C VAL A 21 6.95 -7.34 -12.50
N ALA A 22 7.41 -6.69 -13.58
CA ALA A 22 8.70 -6.97 -14.19
C ALA A 22 9.80 -6.17 -13.46
N PRO A 23 10.81 -6.82 -12.86
CA PRO A 23 11.83 -6.11 -12.09
C PRO A 23 12.80 -5.29 -12.97
N GLY A 24 13.00 -5.67 -14.24
CA GLY A 24 13.95 -4.99 -15.13
C GLY A 24 13.66 -3.48 -15.30
N PRO A 25 12.49 -3.09 -15.82
CA PRO A 25 12.12 -1.67 -15.98
C PRO A 25 12.03 -0.91 -14.66
N LEU A 26 11.87 -1.61 -13.52
CA LEU A 26 11.90 -0.98 -12.21
C LEU A 26 13.30 -0.55 -11.77
N HIS A 27 14.37 -1.19 -12.25
CA HIS A 27 15.74 -0.79 -11.89
C HIS A 27 16.11 0.59 -12.44
N GLU A 28 15.63 0.94 -13.65
CA GLU A 28 15.87 2.27 -14.22
C GLU A 28 15.15 3.35 -13.41
N VAL A 29 13.93 3.06 -12.95
CA VAL A 29 13.17 3.93 -12.06
C VAL A 29 13.85 4.04 -10.70
N ASP A 30 14.35 2.94 -10.15
CA ASP A 30 15.07 2.91 -8.88
C ASP A 30 16.35 3.78 -8.94
N ALA A 31 17.15 3.62 -10.00
CA ALA A 31 18.34 4.46 -10.23
C ALA A 31 18.00 5.95 -10.39
N TRP A 32 16.88 6.27 -11.03
CA TRP A 32 16.40 7.65 -11.13
C TRP A 32 15.86 8.17 -9.79
N LEU A 33 15.20 7.32 -9.00
CA LEU A 33 14.65 7.66 -7.69
C LEU A 33 15.72 7.84 -6.62
N GLU A 34 16.88 7.19 -6.77
CA GLU A 34 18.01 7.29 -5.83
C GLU A 34 18.42 8.76 -5.60
N GLN A 35 18.40 9.59 -6.64
CA GLN A 35 18.72 11.03 -6.50
C GLN A 35 17.72 11.79 -5.62
N PHE A 36 16.48 11.32 -5.54
CA PHE A 36 15.40 11.95 -4.76
C PHE A 36 15.25 11.32 -3.37
N ARG A 37 15.92 10.19 -3.12
CA ARG A 37 15.84 9.42 -1.87
C ARG A 37 16.11 10.30 -0.66
N HIS A 38 17.17 11.10 -0.72
CA HIS A 38 17.55 12.03 0.34
C HIS A 38 16.52 13.11 0.67
N ILE A 39 15.63 13.46 -0.28
CA ILE A 39 14.58 14.46 -0.06
C ILE A 39 13.40 13.85 0.70
N TRP A 40 13.13 12.55 0.50
CA TRP A 40 11.94 11.89 1.01
C TRP A 40 12.19 10.90 2.15
N ASP A 41 13.43 10.51 2.42
CA ASP A 41 13.74 9.56 3.50
C ASP A 41 13.21 10.05 4.86
N GLN A 42 13.53 11.29 5.25
CA GLN A 42 13.05 11.83 6.52
C GLN A 42 11.50 11.93 6.59
N PRO A 43 10.79 12.48 5.58
CA PRO A 43 9.33 12.44 5.55
C PRO A 43 8.74 11.02 5.64
N LEU A 44 9.36 10.05 4.95
CA LEU A 44 8.90 8.66 4.95
C LEU A 44 9.14 7.96 6.30
N ASP A 45 10.26 8.25 6.97
CA ASP A 45 10.53 7.75 8.31
C ASP A 45 9.55 8.32 9.35
N ALA A 46 9.22 9.61 9.22
CA ALA A 46 8.20 10.24 10.04
C ALA A 46 6.83 9.59 9.81
N LEU A 47 6.47 9.31 8.55
CA LEU A 47 5.24 8.60 8.22
C LEU A 47 5.22 7.18 8.79
N ALA A 48 6.32 6.43 8.69
CA ALA A 48 6.45 5.10 9.25
C ALA A 48 6.22 5.12 10.78
N THR A 49 6.77 6.13 11.45
CA THR A 49 6.59 6.35 12.89
C THR A 49 5.12 6.62 13.23
N GLU A 50 4.44 7.50 12.49
CA GLU A 50 3.02 7.79 12.71
C GLU A 50 2.12 6.59 12.42
N LEU A 51 2.45 5.76 11.42
CA LEU A 51 1.75 4.52 11.15
C LEU A 51 1.92 3.52 12.30
N ALA A 52 3.14 3.38 12.82
CA ALA A 52 3.42 2.53 13.98
C ALA A 52 2.65 3.01 15.23
N ARG A 53 2.60 4.32 15.45
CA ARG A 53 1.81 4.93 16.53
C ARG A 53 0.32 4.66 16.34
N SER A 54 -0.22 4.87 15.14
CA SER A 54 -1.63 4.61 14.81
C SER A 54 -2.02 3.14 14.99
N LYS A 55 -1.14 2.21 14.59
CA LYS A 55 -1.32 0.76 14.82
C LYS A 55 -1.32 0.43 16.30
N ARG A 56 -0.44 1.04 17.09
CA ARG A 56 -0.41 0.87 18.56
C ARG A 56 -1.69 1.41 19.21
N GLN A 57 -2.13 2.62 18.83
CA GLN A 57 -3.38 3.21 19.30
C GLN A 57 -4.60 2.33 19.00
N ARG A 58 -4.65 1.72 17.81
CA ARG A 58 -5.72 0.78 17.45
C ARG A 58 -5.73 -0.48 18.31
N ARG A 59 -4.55 -0.97 18.72
CA ARG A 59 -4.44 -2.12 19.64
C ARG A 59 -4.86 -1.76 21.06
N THR A 60 -4.52 -0.57 21.54
CA THR A 60 -4.88 -0.11 22.89
C THR A 60 -6.35 0.27 23.01
N ARG A 61 -6.96 0.80 21.94
CA ARG A 61 -8.38 1.19 21.93
C ARG A 61 -9.34 -0.01 21.84
N GLY A 62 -8.80 -1.23 21.67
CA GLY A 62 -9.58 -2.43 21.37
C GLY A 62 -10.22 -2.34 19.97
N PRO A 63 -10.66 -3.46 19.38
CA PRO A 63 -11.46 -3.40 18.17
C PRO A 63 -12.74 -2.60 18.48
N VAL A 64 -12.90 -1.44 17.85
CA VAL A 64 -14.16 -0.69 17.91
C VAL A 64 -15.18 -1.56 17.21
N ASN A 65 -16.04 -2.22 17.99
CA ASN A 65 -17.06 -3.09 17.44
C ASN A 65 -18.14 -2.21 16.80
N HIS A 66 -18.06 -2.03 15.49
CA HIS A 66 -18.98 -1.20 14.70
C HIS A 66 -20.42 -1.76 14.67
N GLN A 67 -20.69 -2.91 15.29
CA GLN A 67 -22.03 -3.46 15.48
C GLN A 67 -22.82 -2.84 16.63
N GLN A 68 -22.24 -1.97 17.47
CA GLN A 68 -22.95 -1.37 18.61
C GLN A 68 -23.58 0.01 18.31
N LEU A 69 -23.45 0.54 17.09
CA LEU A 69 -24.17 1.75 16.64
C LEU A 69 -25.37 1.36 15.77
N ALA A 70 -26.30 0.61 16.33
CA ALA A 70 -27.69 0.66 15.87
C ALA A 70 -28.40 1.68 16.78
N PRO A 71 -28.98 2.76 16.25
CA PRO A 71 -29.89 3.56 17.05
C PRO A 71 -31.08 2.66 17.37
N GLU A 72 -31.30 2.45 18.67
CA GLU A 72 -32.54 1.93 19.21
C GLU A 72 -33.69 2.82 18.72
N GLU A 73 -34.33 2.44 17.62
CA GLU A 73 -35.71 2.86 17.34
C GLU A 73 -36.60 2.18 18.39
N GLN A 74 -36.77 2.87 19.51
CA GLN A 74 -37.81 2.58 20.48
C GLN A 74 -39.10 3.35 20.10
N PRO A 75 -40.27 2.76 20.36
CA PRO A 75 -41.51 2.95 19.59
C PRO A 75 -42.22 4.30 19.76
#